data_AF-A0A849PTB5-F1
#
_entry.id   AF-A0A849PTB5-F1
#
_cell.length_a   1.000
_cell.length_b   1.000
_cell.length_c   1.000
_cell.angle_alpha   90.00
_cell.angle_beta   90.00
_cell.angle_gamma   90.00
#
_symmetry.space_group_name_H-M   'P 1'
#
loop_
_entity.id
_entity.type
_entity.pdbx_description
1 polymer ?
#
loop_
_entity_poly.entity_id
_entity_poly.type
_entity_poly.pdbx_seq_one_letter_code
_entity_poly.pdbx_strand_id
1 'polypeptide(L)'
;MVKKKIDKKDVLIGALMLILIVSCIFFYVQGKNEAEEEPPVIDVDKLTEGDGYEDNAASIQYNDGLHRVKFEHMIMFKGFMFLNEVNFMTEENESFVLMRTTADMKPGDDVPEVYMVPVIEDGVMAVNIYLDDDFRDFMGDETNIIWGSEYQNFKKYDFSVEYKPGIYVDTVYDNDTERFRIGGNDANVFVGDATLEDAQAMKMDGITGVFLK
;
A
#
# COMPACT_ATOMS: atom_id res chain seq x y z
N MET A 1 34.88 61.52 26.30
CA MET A 1 34.54 60.46 25.32
C MET A 1 35.42 59.24 25.63
N VAL A 2 34.88 58.22 26.32
CA VAL A 2 35.65 57.01 26.67
C VAL A 2 35.49 56.01 25.53
N LYS A 3 36.56 55.76 24.77
CA LYS A 3 36.59 54.68 23.77
C LYS A 3 36.71 53.35 24.51
N LYS A 4 35.60 52.61 24.63
CA LYS A 4 35.59 51.26 25.20
C LYS A 4 36.37 50.34 24.25
N LYS A 5 37.53 49.82 24.70
CA LYS A 5 38.27 48.80 23.95
C LYS A 5 37.46 47.52 23.98
N ILE A 6 37.09 47.01 22.80
CA ILE A 6 36.46 45.69 22.66
C ILE A 6 37.56 44.65 22.86
N ASP A 7 37.36 43.72 23.80
CA ASP A 7 38.31 42.64 24.05
C ASP A 7 38.25 41.63 22.89
N LYS A 8 39.39 41.08 22.50
CA LYS A 8 39.46 40.00 21.51
C LYS A 8 38.62 38.79 21.94
N LYS A 9 38.45 38.57 23.24
CA LYS A 9 37.56 37.53 23.78
C LYS A 9 36.09 37.80 23.44
N ASP A 10 35.65 39.05 23.53
CA ASP A 10 34.26 39.43 23.19
C ASP A 10 33.97 39.21 21.70
N VAL A 11 34.97 39.48 20.84
CA VAL A 11 34.88 39.23 19.39
C VAL A 11 34.77 37.72 19.09
N LEU A 12 35.57 36.89 19.77
CA LEU A 12 35.55 35.44 19.59
C LEU A 12 34.22 34.82 20.05
N ILE A 13 33.70 35.26 21.20
CA ILE A 13 32.40 34.82 21.71
C ILE A 13 31.27 35.22 20.74
N GLY A 14 31.31 36.46 20.22
CA GLY A 14 30.36 36.92 19.22
C GLY A 14 30.38 36.07 17.94
N ALA A 15 31.58 35.72 17.45
CA ALA A 15 31.73 34.88 16.26
C ALA A 15 31.19 33.46 16.47
N LEU A 16 31.46 32.84 17.63
CA LEU A 16 30.96 31.51 17.96
C LEU A 16 29.42 31.49 18.09
N MET A 17 28.83 32.52 18.70
CA MET A 17 27.37 32.62 18.77
C MET A 17 26.74 32.81 17.40
N LEU A 18 27.36 33.59 16.51
CA LEU A 18 26.88 33.75 15.14
C LEU A 18 26.89 32.43 14.38
N ILE A 19 27.96 31.63 14.49
CA ILE A 19 28.06 30.31 13.87
C ILE A 19 26.95 29.39 14.41
N LEU A 20 26.73 29.37 15.72
CA LEU A 20 25.72 28.53 16.34
C LEU A 20 24.30 28.90 15.85
N ILE A 21 24.00 30.19 15.79
CA ILE A 21 22.71 30.70 15.29
C ILE A 21 22.51 30.31 13.82
N VAL A 22 23.53 30.48 12.98
CA VAL A 22 23.45 30.11 11.55
C VAL A 22 23.26 28.61 11.38
N SER A 23 23.96 27.78 12.17
CA SER A 23 23.76 26.32 12.15
C SER A 23 22.36 25.93 12.60
N CYS A 24 21.83 26.51 13.70
CA CYS A 24 20.48 26.24 14.15
C CYS A 24 19.42 26.65 13.10
N ILE A 25 19.61 27.80 12.44
CA ILE A 25 18.73 28.23 11.34
C ILE A 25 18.85 27.26 10.17
N PHE A 26 20.05 26.82 9.80
CA PHE A 26 20.26 25.86 8.73
C PHE A 26 19.55 24.53 9.01
N PHE A 27 19.74 23.96 10.20
CA PHE A 27 19.06 22.72 10.60
C PHE A 27 17.54 22.90 10.74
N TYR A 28 17.07 24.04 11.26
CA TYR A 28 15.64 24.34 11.34
C TYR A 28 15.00 24.48 9.95
N VAL A 29 15.71 25.10 9.00
CA VAL A 29 15.26 25.24 7.61
C VAL A 29 15.31 23.89 6.87
N GLN A 30 16.34 23.07 7.09
CA GLN A 30 16.39 21.73 6.50
C GLN A 30 15.29 20.82 7.06
N GLY A 31 15.05 20.81 8.38
CA GLY A 31 13.97 20.03 8.99
C GLY A 31 12.56 20.54 8.69
N LYS A 32 12.41 21.75 8.14
CA LYS A 32 11.13 22.26 7.59
C LYS A 32 10.97 22.06 6.08
N ASN A 33 12.07 21.75 5.39
CA ASN A 33 12.10 21.50 3.96
C ASN A 33 12.09 20.01 3.63
N GLU A 34 12.01 19.13 4.62
CA GLU A 34 11.22 17.91 4.48
C GLU A 34 9.79 18.40 4.25
N ALA A 35 9.47 18.69 2.99
CA ALA A 35 8.09 18.73 2.57
C ALA A 35 7.46 17.45 3.13
N GLU A 36 6.32 17.58 3.80
CA GLU A 36 5.42 16.43 3.94
C GLU A 36 5.23 15.93 2.50
N GLU A 37 6.01 14.93 2.09
CA GLU A 37 5.78 14.24 0.84
C GLU A 37 4.37 13.73 0.99
N GLU A 38 3.47 14.23 0.14
CA GLU A 38 2.10 13.75 0.15
C GLU A 38 2.15 12.23 0.11
N PRO A 39 1.43 11.56 1.02
CA PRO A 39 1.55 10.13 1.17
C PRO A 39 1.31 9.48 -0.20
N PRO A 40 2.05 8.42 -0.51
CA PRO A 40 2.08 7.83 -1.84
C PRO A 40 0.72 7.22 -2.23
N VAL A 41 -0.20 8.03 -2.79
CA VAL A 41 -1.52 7.56 -3.24
C VAL A 41 -1.41 6.78 -4.56
N ILE A 42 -2.05 5.61 -4.62
CA ILE A 42 -2.26 4.83 -5.84
C ILE A 42 -3.45 5.42 -6.59
N ASP A 43 -3.19 5.98 -7.76
CA ASP A 43 -4.21 6.67 -8.57
C ASP A 43 -4.87 5.68 -9.56
N VAL A 44 -6.05 5.17 -9.19
CA VAL A 44 -6.81 4.20 -9.99
C VAL A 44 -7.19 4.77 -11.36
N ASP A 45 -7.66 6.02 -11.41
CA ASP A 45 -8.08 6.68 -12.65
C ASP A 45 -6.90 6.74 -13.63
N LYS A 46 -5.73 7.14 -13.13
CA LYS A 46 -4.50 7.18 -13.93
C LYS A 46 -4.03 5.79 -14.38
N LEU A 47 -4.06 4.79 -13.49
CA LEU A 47 -3.62 3.42 -13.81
C LEU A 47 -4.52 2.71 -14.83
N THR A 48 -5.80 3.08 -14.86
CA THR A 48 -6.81 2.51 -15.75
C THR A 48 -7.11 3.38 -16.95
N GLU A 49 -6.31 4.44 -17.19
CA GLU A 49 -6.50 5.41 -18.27
C GLU A 49 -7.91 6.04 -18.32
N GLY A 50 -8.56 6.15 -17.16
CA GLY A 50 -9.91 6.72 -17.00
C GLY A 50 -11.06 5.70 -17.10
N ASP A 51 -10.76 4.43 -17.34
CA ASP A 51 -11.78 3.36 -17.43
C ASP A 51 -12.15 2.78 -16.06
N GLY A 52 -11.40 3.12 -15.01
CA GLY A 52 -11.65 2.65 -13.65
C GLY A 52 -11.78 3.76 -12.62
N TYR A 53 -12.55 3.49 -11.57
CA TYR A 53 -12.73 4.39 -10.44
C TYR A 53 -13.02 3.61 -9.16
N GLU A 54 -12.62 4.18 -8.02
CA GLU A 54 -13.02 3.69 -6.70
C GLU A 54 -14.40 4.23 -6.32
N ASP A 55 -15.30 3.38 -5.87
CA ASP A 55 -16.60 3.80 -5.35
C ASP A 55 -16.59 4.01 -3.82
N ASN A 56 -17.70 4.51 -3.28
CA ASN A 56 -17.81 4.83 -1.86
C ASN A 56 -17.68 3.62 -0.90
N ALA A 57 -17.63 2.40 -1.43
CA ALA A 57 -17.41 1.18 -0.65
C ALA A 57 -15.93 0.71 -0.69
N ALA A 58 -15.04 1.53 -1.24
CA ALA A 58 -13.65 1.19 -1.56
C ALA A 58 -13.52 0.00 -2.53
N SER A 59 -14.56 -0.19 -3.36
CA SER A 59 -14.51 -1.18 -4.44
C SER A 59 -14.09 -0.49 -5.72
N ILE A 60 -13.26 -1.17 -6.51
CA ILE A 60 -12.81 -0.66 -7.80
C ILE A 60 -13.80 -1.13 -8.87
N GLN A 61 -14.31 -0.18 -9.63
CA GLN A 61 -15.11 -0.42 -10.82
C GLN A 61 -14.18 -0.25 -12.02
N TYR A 62 -14.24 -1.17 -12.97
CA TYR A 62 -13.56 -1.05 -14.27
C TYR A 62 -14.57 -1.24 -15.40
N ASN A 63 -14.55 -0.34 -16.38
CA ASN A 63 -15.43 -0.39 -17.54
C ASN A 63 -14.87 0.33 -18.77
N ASP A 64 -14.31 -0.44 -19.71
CA ASP A 64 -13.80 0.03 -21.01
C ASP A 64 -14.87 -0.06 -22.14
N GLY A 65 -16.12 -0.36 -21.79
CA GLY A 65 -17.23 -0.58 -22.73
C GLY A 65 -17.34 -2.00 -23.29
N LEU A 66 -16.32 -2.85 -23.13
CA LEU A 66 -16.33 -4.27 -23.49
C LEU A 66 -16.31 -5.19 -22.26
N HIS A 67 -15.51 -4.82 -21.28
CA HIS A 67 -15.38 -5.47 -19.98
C HIS A 67 -16.08 -4.60 -18.94
N ARG A 68 -16.76 -5.23 -17.99
CA ARG A 68 -17.33 -4.52 -16.84
C ARG A 68 -17.16 -5.39 -15.62
N VAL A 69 -16.37 -4.92 -14.69
CA VAL A 69 -16.05 -5.68 -13.47
C VAL A 69 -16.09 -4.75 -12.27
N LYS A 70 -16.55 -5.31 -11.16
CA LYS A 70 -16.50 -4.70 -9.84
C LYS A 70 -15.58 -5.57 -9.01
N PHE A 71 -14.72 -4.93 -8.24
CA PHE A 71 -13.72 -5.59 -7.41
C PHE A 71 -13.80 -5.05 -5.99
N GLU A 72 -14.10 -5.92 -5.04
CA GLU A 72 -14.14 -5.59 -3.63
C GLU A 72 -12.87 -6.07 -2.94
N HIS A 73 -12.22 -5.15 -2.23
CA HIS A 73 -11.12 -5.50 -1.34
C HIS A 73 -11.67 -6.11 -0.06
N MET A 74 -11.21 -7.32 0.26
CA MET A 74 -11.59 -8.01 1.49
C MET A 74 -10.36 -8.55 2.17
N ILE A 75 -10.25 -8.36 3.48
CA ILE A 75 -9.20 -8.97 4.30
C ILE A 75 -9.76 -10.23 4.92
N MET A 76 -9.04 -11.33 4.75
CA MET A 76 -9.30 -12.56 5.47
C MET A 76 -8.27 -12.70 6.59
N PHE A 77 -8.76 -12.75 7.83
CA PHE A 77 -7.92 -12.89 9.00
C PHE A 77 -8.54 -13.87 9.98
N LYS A 78 -7.83 -14.97 10.28
CA LYS A 78 -8.28 -16.01 11.22
C LYS A 78 -9.69 -16.56 10.93
N GLY A 79 -10.00 -16.79 9.64
CA GLY A 79 -11.29 -17.29 9.19
C GLY A 79 -12.43 -16.26 9.16
N PHE A 80 -12.17 -15.02 9.57
CA PHE A 80 -13.12 -13.91 9.46
C PHE A 80 -12.81 -13.03 8.27
N MET A 81 -13.85 -12.46 7.67
CA MET A 81 -13.78 -11.56 6.54
C MET A 81 -14.08 -10.14 7.01
N PHE A 82 -13.21 -9.20 6.63
CA PHE A 82 -13.30 -7.79 6.95
C PHE A 82 -13.32 -6.98 5.66
N LEU A 83 -14.14 -5.94 5.62
CA LEU A 83 -14.10 -4.96 4.54
C LEU A 83 -13.08 -3.89 4.94
N ASN A 84 -12.11 -3.65 4.06
CA ASN A 84 -11.09 -2.62 4.14
C ASN A 84 -10.12 -2.66 5.32
N GLU A 85 -10.54 -2.98 6.54
CA GLU A 85 -9.67 -2.90 7.71
C GLU A 85 -9.98 -4.00 8.73
N VAL A 86 -8.92 -4.51 9.34
CA VAL A 86 -9.02 -5.36 10.53
C VAL A 86 -8.69 -4.51 11.75
N ASN A 87 -9.69 -4.26 12.59
CA ASN A 87 -9.54 -3.49 13.83
C ASN A 87 -9.64 -4.41 15.06
N PHE A 88 -8.76 -4.20 16.03
CA PHE A 88 -8.80 -4.85 17.34
C PHE A 88 -8.95 -3.84 18.47
N MET A 89 -9.59 -4.27 19.54
CA MET A 89 -9.63 -3.53 20.80
C MET A 89 -8.70 -4.16 21.83
N THR A 90 -7.91 -3.34 22.51
CA THR A 90 -7.15 -3.75 23.69
C THR A 90 -8.08 -3.93 24.90
N GLU A 91 -7.57 -4.54 25.97
CA GLU A 91 -8.30 -4.66 27.25
C GLU A 91 -8.64 -3.30 27.86
N GLU A 92 -7.93 -2.24 27.45
CA GLU A 92 -8.11 -0.86 27.91
C GLU A 92 -9.08 -0.05 27.02
N ASN A 93 -9.74 -0.71 26.05
CA ASN A 93 -10.62 -0.11 25.04
C ASN A 93 -9.91 0.83 24.04
N GLU A 94 -8.62 0.63 23.78
CA GLU A 94 -7.92 1.31 22.70
C GLU A 94 -8.11 0.51 21.40
N SER A 95 -8.48 1.19 20.31
CA SER A 95 -8.62 0.58 18.99
C SER A 95 -7.31 0.73 18.22
N PHE A 96 -6.84 -0.35 17.61
CA PHE A 96 -5.72 -0.31 16.67
C PHE A 96 -6.05 -1.10 15.39
N VAL A 97 -5.50 -0.66 14.27
CA VAL A 97 -5.62 -1.30 12.96
C VAL A 97 -4.51 -2.35 12.87
N LEU A 98 -4.87 -3.60 12.55
CA LEU A 98 -3.89 -4.66 12.33
C LEU A 98 -3.45 -4.74 10.87
N MET A 99 -4.37 -4.47 9.94
CA MET A 99 -4.14 -4.51 8.50
C MET A 99 -5.22 -3.70 7.81
N ARG A 100 -4.88 -3.06 6.68
CA ARG A 100 -5.81 -2.26 5.89
C ARG A 100 -5.62 -2.50 4.39
N THR A 101 -6.69 -2.33 3.62
CA THR A 101 -6.64 -2.13 2.18
C THR A 101 -6.90 -0.67 1.85
N THR A 102 -5.94 0.02 1.24
CA THR A 102 -6.04 1.46 0.97
C THR A 102 -5.17 1.89 -0.20
N ALA A 103 -5.67 2.83 -1.00
CA ALA A 103 -4.87 3.50 -2.02
C ALA A 103 -3.86 4.50 -1.41
N ASP A 104 -4.17 5.06 -0.24
CA ASP A 104 -3.33 6.01 0.50
C ASP A 104 -2.44 5.25 1.47
N MET A 105 -1.33 4.68 0.96
CA MET A 105 -0.44 3.82 1.72
C MET A 105 0.61 4.62 2.50
N LYS A 106 1.02 4.12 3.68
CA LYS A 106 1.95 4.78 4.61
C LYS A 106 3.04 3.83 5.10
N PRO A 107 4.02 3.53 4.24
CA PRO A 107 5.15 2.69 4.64
C PRO A 107 5.86 3.22 5.90
N GLY A 108 6.12 2.33 6.86
CA GLY A 108 6.79 2.56 8.13
C GLY A 108 5.88 2.98 9.28
N ASP A 109 4.56 2.82 9.18
CA ASP A 109 3.61 3.14 10.26
C ASP A 109 3.18 1.93 11.12
N ASP A 110 3.84 0.78 10.94
CA ASP A 110 3.58 -0.52 11.60
C ASP A 110 2.21 -1.14 11.24
N VAL A 111 1.50 -0.63 10.23
CA VAL A 111 0.27 -1.22 9.71
C VAL A 111 0.54 -1.81 8.32
N PRO A 112 0.47 -3.14 8.14
CA PRO A 112 0.48 -3.76 6.83
C PRO A 112 -0.64 -3.23 5.94
N GLU A 113 -0.28 -2.62 4.82
CA GLU A 113 -1.24 -2.12 3.83
C GLU A 113 -1.08 -2.81 2.47
N VAL A 114 -2.19 -2.92 1.77
CA VAL A 114 -2.29 -3.56 0.46
C VAL A 114 -3.35 -2.91 -0.39
N TYR A 115 -3.12 -2.85 -1.68
CA TYR A 115 -4.13 -2.37 -2.62
C TYR A 115 -4.00 -3.13 -3.92
N MET A 116 -5.12 -3.46 -4.55
CA MET A 116 -5.10 -4.19 -5.82
C MET A 116 -5.86 -3.41 -6.86
N VAL A 117 -5.20 -3.11 -7.97
CA VAL A 117 -5.84 -2.39 -9.09
C VAL A 117 -5.90 -3.32 -10.30
N PRO A 118 -7.11 -3.73 -10.71
CA PRO A 118 -7.31 -4.43 -11.96
C PRO A 118 -7.20 -3.47 -13.14
N VAL A 119 -6.47 -3.88 -14.15
CA VAL A 119 -6.23 -3.14 -15.40
C VAL A 119 -6.36 -4.09 -16.58
N ILE A 120 -6.64 -3.57 -17.77
CA ILE A 120 -6.54 -4.36 -19.01
C ILE A 120 -5.24 -3.96 -19.71
N GLU A 121 -4.29 -4.88 -19.80
CA GLU A 121 -3.04 -4.70 -20.53
C GLU A 121 -3.04 -5.58 -21.78
N ASP A 122 -2.88 -4.97 -22.96
CA ASP A 122 -2.88 -5.66 -24.26
C ASP A 122 -4.10 -6.60 -24.47
N GLY A 123 -5.26 -6.23 -23.91
CA GLY A 123 -6.50 -7.00 -24.00
C GLY A 123 -6.60 -8.17 -23.01
N VAL A 124 -5.68 -8.27 -22.04
CA VAL A 124 -5.67 -9.27 -20.97
C VAL A 124 -5.95 -8.61 -19.64
N MET A 125 -6.77 -9.25 -18.80
CA MET A 125 -6.98 -8.78 -17.43
C MET A 125 -5.70 -8.98 -16.64
N ALA A 126 -5.17 -7.90 -16.10
CA ALA A 126 -4.05 -7.91 -15.18
C ALA A 126 -4.49 -7.30 -13.84
N VAL A 127 -3.88 -7.72 -12.75
CA VAL A 127 -4.10 -7.14 -11.43
C VAL A 127 -2.75 -6.72 -10.88
N ASN A 128 -2.59 -5.41 -10.70
CA ASN A 128 -1.44 -4.81 -10.04
C ASN A 128 -1.67 -4.86 -8.53
N ILE A 129 -0.81 -5.54 -7.81
CA ILE A 129 -0.93 -5.81 -6.38
C ILE A 129 0.18 -5.02 -5.68
N TYR A 130 -0.23 -4.01 -4.93
CA TYR A 130 0.64 -3.12 -4.19
C TYR A 130 0.70 -3.56 -2.73
N LEU A 131 1.92 -3.71 -2.20
CA LEU A 131 2.20 -4.02 -0.80
C LEU A 131 3.24 -3.03 -0.27
N ASP A 132 3.10 -2.59 0.97
CA ASP A 132 4.13 -1.75 1.61
C ASP A 132 5.22 -2.59 2.31
N ASP A 133 6.24 -1.89 2.80
CA ASP A 133 7.31 -2.44 3.62
C ASP A 133 6.77 -3.11 4.90
N ASP A 134 5.75 -2.55 5.56
CA ASP A 134 5.17 -3.12 6.78
C ASP A 134 4.52 -4.48 6.51
N PHE A 135 3.87 -4.65 5.35
CA PHE A 135 3.31 -5.93 4.92
C PHE A 135 4.42 -6.96 4.67
N ARG A 136 5.51 -6.57 4.02
CA ARG A 136 6.68 -7.44 3.84
C ARG A 136 7.27 -7.86 5.17
N ASP A 137 7.41 -6.93 6.11
CA ASP A 137 8.00 -7.21 7.43
C ASP A 137 7.05 -8.08 8.30
N PHE A 138 5.75 -7.91 8.13
CA PHE A 138 4.72 -8.70 8.81
C PHE A 138 4.62 -10.15 8.30
N MET A 139 4.64 -10.36 6.98
CA MET A 139 4.45 -11.67 6.35
C MET A 139 5.76 -12.40 5.99
N GLY A 140 6.84 -11.65 5.79
CA GLY A 140 8.12 -12.14 5.28
C GLY A 140 8.09 -12.56 3.80
N ASP A 141 9.15 -13.26 3.39
CA ASP A 141 9.39 -13.76 2.01
C ASP A 141 8.46 -14.93 1.60
N GLU A 142 7.47 -15.27 2.42
CA GLU A 142 6.48 -16.34 2.17
C GLU A 142 5.16 -15.80 1.61
N THR A 143 5.11 -14.51 1.27
CA THR A 143 3.94 -13.90 0.63
C THR A 143 3.71 -14.50 -0.75
N ASN A 144 2.52 -15.05 -0.97
CA ASN A 144 2.09 -15.69 -2.21
C ASN A 144 0.95 -14.91 -2.86
N ILE A 145 0.83 -15.06 -4.18
CA ILE A 145 -0.30 -14.59 -4.98
C ILE A 145 -1.00 -15.81 -5.57
N ILE A 146 -2.30 -15.92 -5.35
CA ILE A 146 -3.16 -17.00 -5.85
C ILE A 146 -4.29 -16.35 -6.65
N TRP A 147 -4.53 -16.81 -7.87
CA TRP A 147 -5.57 -16.21 -8.71
C TRP A 147 -6.24 -17.18 -9.68
N GLY A 148 -7.32 -16.71 -10.28
CA GLY A 148 -8.10 -17.43 -11.28
C GLY A 148 -9.47 -17.84 -10.77
N SER A 149 -10.34 -18.24 -11.69
CA SER A 149 -11.73 -18.60 -11.42
C SER A 149 -11.90 -19.70 -10.37
N GLU A 150 -10.93 -20.61 -10.25
CA GLU A 150 -10.91 -21.71 -9.29
C GLU A 150 -9.64 -21.71 -8.41
N TYR A 151 -8.96 -20.55 -8.29
CA TYR A 151 -7.67 -20.44 -7.61
C TYR A 151 -6.67 -21.49 -8.11
N GLN A 152 -6.51 -21.58 -9.42
CA GLN A 152 -5.65 -22.56 -10.07
C GLN A 152 -4.23 -22.04 -10.33
N ASN A 153 -4.03 -20.73 -10.28
CA ASN A 153 -2.74 -20.10 -10.52
C ASN A 153 -2.10 -19.68 -9.20
N PHE A 154 -0.78 -19.75 -9.14
CA PHE A 154 0.01 -19.51 -7.93
C PHE A 154 1.40 -19.01 -8.28
N LYS A 155 1.90 -17.99 -7.57
CA LYS A 155 3.30 -17.59 -7.56
C LYS A 155 3.69 -16.96 -6.21
N LYS A 156 4.98 -16.86 -5.91
CA LYS A 156 5.47 -15.98 -4.84
C LYS A 156 5.34 -14.52 -5.29
N TYR A 157 5.03 -13.63 -4.35
CA TYR A 157 5.05 -12.20 -4.59
C TYR A 157 6.50 -11.72 -4.78
N ASP A 158 6.73 -10.91 -5.80
CA ASP A 158 8.05 -10.34 -6.10
C ASP A 158 8.19 -8.91 -5.56
N PHE A 159 8.93 -8.76 -4.46
CA PHE A 159 9.27 -7.44 -3.87
C PHE A 159 10.43 -6.72 -4.60
N SER A 160 10.83 -7.16 -5.80
CA SER A 160 11.96 -6.54 -6.51
C SER A 160 11.62 -5.24 -7.24
N VAL A 161 10.33 -4.99 -7.51
CA VAL A 161 9.86 -3.80 -8.23
C VAL A 161 9.22 -2.83 -7.23
N GLU A 162 9.89 -1.71 -7.01
CA GLU A 162 9.40 -0.62 -6.17
C GLU A 162 8.62 0.39 -7.02
N TYR A 163 7.34 0.61 -6.69
CA TYR A 163 6.46 1.58 -7.35
C TYR A 163 6.73 3.00 -6.84
N LYS A 164 6.84 3.14 -5.52
CA LYS A 164 7.19 4.34 -4.77
C LYS A 164 8.01 3.92 -3.54
N PRO A 165 8.78 4.82 -2.89
CA PRO A 165 9.57 4.47 -1.72
C PRO A 165 8.77 3.66 -0.69
N GLY A 166 9.20 2.42 -0.43
CA GLY A 166 8.56 1.50 0.50
C GLY A 166 7.25 0.86 0.04
N ILE A 167 6.87 1.01 -1.23
CA ILE A 167 5.71 0.36 -1.84
C ILE A 167 6.16 -0.44 -3.06
N TYR A 168 5.86 -1.73 -3.03
CA TYR A 168 6.19 -2.68 -4.07
C TYR A 168 4.97 -2.97 -4.92
N VAL A 169 5.21 -3.36 -6.17
CA VAL A 169 4.15 -3.79 -7.07
C VAL A 169 4.53 -5.10 -7.74
N ASP A 170 3.61 -6.03 -7.74
CA ASP A 170 3.69 -7.25 -8.55
C ASP A 170 2.39 -7.42 -9.32
N THR A 171 2.49 -7.93 -10.55
CA THR A 171 1.37 -8.05 -11.47
C THR A 171 1.09 -9.52 -11.77
N VAL A 172 -0.19 -9.88 -11.76
CA VAL A 172 -0.66 -11.17 -12.28
C VAL A 172 -1.54 -10.94 -13.49
N TYR A 173 -1.44 -11.86 -14.46
CA TYR A 173 -2.24 -11.84 -15.66
C TYR A 173 -3.22 -13.01 -15.63
N ASP A 174 -4.49 -12.71 -15.90
CA ASP A 174 -5.54 -13.69 -16.08
C ASP A 174 -5.89 -13.82 -17.56
N ASN A 175 -5.47 -14.96 -18.12
CA ASN A 175 -5.71 -15.30 -19.51
C ASN A 175 -7.15 -15.73 -19.80
N ASP A 176 -7.98 -15.99 -18.78
CA ASP A 176 -9.41 -16.28 -18.93
C ASP A 176 -10.22 -14.98 -19.03
N THR A 177 -9.89 -14.15 -20.02
CA THR A 177 -10.44 -12.80 -20.18
C THR A 177 -11.95 -12.78 -20.43
N GLU A 178 -12.47 -13.87 -21.01
CA GLU A 178 -13.89 -14.03 -21.31
C GLU A 178 -14.77 -13.96 -20.05
N ARG A 179 -14.23 -14.36 -18.88
CA ARG A 179 -14.97 -14.30 -17.61
C ARG A 179 -15.22 -12.88 -17.10
N PHE A 180 -14.58 -11.87 -17.69
CA PHE A 180 -14.72 -10.45 -17.34
C PHE A 180 -15.58 -9.65 -18.33
N ARG A 181 -16.08 -10.31 -19.38
CA ARG A 181 -17.01 -9.69 -20.32
C ARG A 181 -18.38 -9.49 -19.67
N ILE A 182 -19.11 -8.48 -20.13
CA ILE A 182 -20.41 -7.99 -19.61
C ILE A 182 -21.24 -9.09 -18.89
N GLY A 183 -21.39 -8.94 -17.57
CA GLY A 183 -22.08 -9.90 -16.67
C GLY A 183 -21.15 -10.90 -15.97
N GLY A 184 -19.84 -10.75 -16.16
CA GLY A 184 -18.77 -11.62 -15.72
C GLY A 184 -18.48 -11.66 -14.22
N ASN A 185 -17.65 -12.62 -13.84
CA ASN A 185 -17.24 -12.94 -12.48
C ASN A 185 -16.03 -12.10 -12.02
N ASP A 186 -15.97 -11.90 -10.72
CA ASP A 186 -14.86 -11.48 -9.86
C ASP A 186 -13.46 -12.00 -10.29
N ALA A 187 -12.41 -11.17 -10.22
CA ALA A 187 -11.04 -11.58 -10.63
C ALA A 187 -10.43 -12.61 -9.71
N ASN A 188 -10.98 -12.78 -8.51
CA ASN A 188 -10.52 -13.75 -7.54
C ASN A 188 -9.00 -13.76 -7.41
N VAL A 189 -8.45 -12.71 -6.81
CA VAL A 189 -7.00 -12.61 -6.54
C VAL A 189 -6.79 -12.58 -5.04
N PHE A 190 -5.96 -13.45 -4.51
CA PHE A 190 -5.57 -13.50 -3.11
C PHE A 190 -4.07 -13.20 -2.98
N VAL A 191 -3.69 -12.33 -2.04
CA VAL A 191 -2.29 -12.12 -1.63
C VAL A 191 -2.14 -12.34 -0.12
N GLY A 192 -1.16 -13.13 0.30
CA GLY A 192 -0.93 -13.42 1.72
C GLY A 192 -0.12 -14.69 1.96
N ASP A 193 -0.27 -15.30 3.14
CA ASP A 193 0.46 -16.52 3.55
C ASP A 193 -0.23 -17.82 3.10
N ALA A 194 -1.37 -17.73 2.42
CA ALA A 194 -2.11 -18.90 1.96
C ALA A 194 -1.31 -19.75 0.96
N THR A 195 -1.55 -21.05 1.02
CA THR A 195 -1.15 -21.99 -0.03
C THR A 195 -2.27 -22.21 -1.04
N LEU A 196 -1.93 -22.82 -2.17
CA LEU A 196 -2.91 -23.25 -3.17
C LEU A 196 -3.96 -24.22 -2.58
N GLU A 197 -3.54 -25.11 -1.67
CA GLU A 197 -4.45 -26.08 -1.02
C GLU A 197 -5.46 -25.36 -0.13
N ASP A 198 -5.03 -24.35 0.61
CA ASP A 198 -5.91 -23.55 1.47
C ASP A 198 -6.98 -22.82 0.66
N ALA A 199 -6.57 -22.18 -0.43
CA ALA A 199 -7.47 -21.46 -1.33
C ALA A 199 -8.50 -22.38 -1.99
N GLN A 200 -8.05 -23.53 -2.51
CA GLN A 200 -8.94 -24.51 -3.16
C GLN A 200 -9.88 -25.21 -2.18
N ALA A 201 -9.43 -25.46 -0.95
CA ALA A 201 -10.27 -26.04 0.09
C ALA A 201 -11.23 -25.02 0.72
N MET A 202 -11.11 -23.73 0.35
CA MET A 202 -11.74 -22.59 1.05
C MET A 202 -11.48 -22.64 2.57
N LYS A 203 -10.38 -23.27 2.98
CA LYS A 203 -9.99 -23.42 4.39
C LYS A 203 -9.08 -22.26 4.73
N MET A 204 -9.69 -21.16 5.09
CA MET A 204 -8.97 -19.92 5.36
C MET A 204 -8.81 -19.64 6.87
N ASP A 205 -8.83 -20.72 7.67
CA ASP A 205 -8.69 -20.66 9.12
C ASP A 205 -7.25 -20.31 9.49
N GLY A 206 -7.04 -19.09 9.99
CA GLY A 206 -5.73 -18.62 10.46
C GLY A 206 -4.93 -17.82 9.44
N ILE A 207 -5.40 -17.74 8.20
CA ILE A 207 -4.72 -17.08 7.08
C ILE A 207 -4.80 -15.57 7.22
N THR A 208 -3.72 -14.88 6.87
CA THR A 208 -3.72 -13.43 6.66
C THR A 208 -3.56 -13.15 5.18
N GLY A 209 -4.56 -12.52 4.58
CA GLY A 209 -4.39 -12.04 3.22
C GLY A 209 -5.56 -11.22 2.71
N VAL A 210 -5.33 -10.61 1.57
CA VAL A 210 -6.29 -9.73 0.94
C VAL A 210 -6.76 -10.35 -0.36
N PHE A 211 -8.07 -10.37 -0.50
CA PHE A 211 -8.77 -10.95 -1.61
C PHE A 211 -9.50 -9.86 -2.38
N LEU A 212 -9.27 -9.83 -3.68
CA LEU A 212 -10.03 -9.06 -4.63
C LEU A 212 -11.14 -9.96 -5.19
N LYS A 213 -12.38 -9.64 -4.82
CA LYS A 213 -13.58 -10.29 -5.36
C LYS A 213 -14.20 -9.38 -6.41
#